data_AF-A0A9J5WJR9-F1
#
_entry.id   AF-A0A9J5WJR9-F1
#
_cell.length_a   1.000
_cell.length_b   1.000
_cell.length_c   1.000
_cell.angle_alpha   90.00
_cell.angle_beta   90.00
_cell.angle_gamma   90.00
#
_symmetry.space_group_name_H-M   'P 1'
#
loop_
_entity.id
_entity.type
_entity.pdbx_description
1 polymer ?
#
loop_
_entity_poly.entity_id
_entity_poly.type
_entity_poly.pdbx_seq_one_letter_code
_entity_poly.pdbx_strand_id
1 'polypeptide(L)'
;MARGKVQMKRIENPVHRQVTFCKRRAGLIKKAKELSVLCDAEIGLFIFSAHGKLYELATKGSMQGLIERYLKSTKGVEVAEEAKDTQALDPKEEINMLKNEIDVLQKGL
;
A
#
# COMPACT_ATOMS: atom_id res chain seq x y z
N MET A 1 4.71 35.02 16.77
CA MET A 1 5.10 34.21 17.95
C MET A 1 6.03 33.11 17.49
N ALA A 2 7.24 33.03 18.05
CA ALA A 2 8.18 31.96 17.71
C ALA A 2 7.64 30.59 18.17
N ARG A 3 7.89 29.54 17.37
CA ARG A 3 7.42 28.19 17.67
C ARG A 3 8.35 27.54 18.69
N GLY A 4 7.84 27.25 19.90
CA GLY A 4 8.57 26.49 20.91
C GLY A 4 8.86 25.04 20.48
N LYS A 5 9.98 24.47 20.96
CA LYS A 5 10.33 23.06 20.78
C LYS A 5 9.30 22.19 21.53
N VAL A 6 8.84 21.11 20.89
CA VAL A 6 7.87 20.17 21.47
C VAL A 6 8.52 18.79 21.54
N GLN A 7 8.28 18.05 22.62
CA GLN A 7 8.73 16.65 22.74
C GLN A 7 8.01 15.76 21.71
N MET A 8 8.71 14.78 21.12
CA MET A 8 8.13 13.81 20.20
C MET A 8 7.50 12.65 20.97
N LYS A 9 6.36 12.95 21.61
CA LYS A 9 5.49 11.99 22.29
C LYS A 9 4.03 12.31 21.98
N ARG A 10 3.10 11.41 22.34
CA ARG A 10 1.67 11.66 22.21
C ARG A 10 1.29 12.93 22.99
N ILE A 11 0.48 13.80 22.39
CA ILE A 11 -0.07 14.98 23.06
C ILE A 11 -1.27 14.51 23.87
N GLU A 12 -1.20 14.60 25.19
CA GLU A 12 -2.27 14.11 26.08
C GLU A 12 -3.52 14.99 26.02
N ASN A 13 -3.35 16.31 26.06
CA ASN A 13 -4.47 17.25 25.96
C ASN A 13 -5.20 17.09 24.62
N PRO A 14 -6.49 16.71 24.61
CA PRO A 14 -7.23 16.40 23.39
C PRO A 14 -7.43 17.63 22.48
N VAL A 15 -7.65 18.80 23.05
CA VAL A 15 -7.82 20.05 22.29
C VAL A 15 -6.52 20.41 21.57
N HIS A 16 -5.39 20.37 22.29
CA HIS A 16 -4.08 20.65 21.70
C HIS A 16 -3.70 19.61 20.64
N ARG A 17 -4.04 18.33 20.89
CA ARG A 17 -3.81 17.24 19.93
C ARG A 17 -4.61 17.47 18.65
N GLN A 18 -5.87 17.88 18.74
CA GLN A 18 -6.71 18.15 17.57
C GLN A 18 -6.18 19.32 16.74
N VAL A 19 -5.84 20.44 17.39
CA VAL A 19 -5.27 21.61 16.70
C VAL A 19 -3.93 21.24 16.04
N THR A 20 -3.09 20.49 16.75
CA THR A 20 -1.79 20.04 16.22
C THR A 20 -1.97 19.08 15.05
N PHE A 21 -2.90 18.14 15.14
CA PHE A 21 -3.24 17.21 14.05
C PHE A 21 -3.65 18.00 12.80
N CYS A 22 -4.60 18.93 12.91
CA CYS A 22 -5.04 19.75 11.78
C CYS A 22 -3.88 20.49 11.11
N LYS A 23 -3.01 21.14 11.91
CA LYS A 23 -1.86 21.90 11.40
C LYS A 23 -0.79 20.99 10.79
N ARG A 24 -0.40 19.91 11.46
CA ARG A 24 0.65 19.00 10.97
C ARG A 24 0.19 18.21 9.74
N ARG A 25 -1.06 17.74 9.72
CA ARG A 25 -1.66 17.06 8.57
C ARG A 25 -1.65 17.97 7.34
N ALA A 26 -2.08 19.22 7.48
CA ALA A 26 -2.04 20.19 6.39
C ALA A 26 -0.59 20.46 5.91
N GLY A 27 0.36 20.60 6.83
CA GLY A 27 1.77 20.77 6.50
C GLY A 27 2.37 19.56 5.78
N LEU A 28 2.04 18.34 6.19
CA LEU A 28 2.48 17.10 5.55
C LEU A 28 1.95 16.99 4.12
N ILE A 29 0.65 17.22 3.93
CA ILE A 29 0.01 17.24 2.60
C ILE A 29 0.67 18.28 1.70
N LYS A 30 0.97 19.48 2.24
CA LYS A 30 1.66 20.52 1.48
C LYS A 30 3.06 20.07 1.04
N LYS A 31 3.83 19.47 1.94
CA LYS A 31 5.18 18.97 1.63
C LYS A 31 5.18 17.84 0.60
N ALA A 32 4.22 16.93 0.68
CA ALA A 32 4.03 15.89 -0.32
C ALA A 32 3.73 16.47 -1.70
N LYS A 33 2.85 17.48 -1.78
CA LYS A 33 2.58 18.19 -3.05
C LYS A 33 3.81 18.92 -3.59
N GLU A 34 4.53 19.63 -2.73
CA GLU A 34 5.78 20.31 -3.11
C GLU A 34 6.77 19.32 -3.72
N LEU A 35 7.01 18.18 -3.06
CA LEU A 35 7.93 17.16 -3.55
C LEU A 35 7.46 16.54 -4.88
N SER A 36 6.17 16.27 -5.01
CA SER A 36 5.59 15.72 -6.23
C SER A 36 5.79 16.65 -7.43
N VAL A 37 5.62 17.97 -7.24
CA VAL A 37 5.85 18.96 -8.31
C VAL A 37 7.34 19.14 -8.59
N LEU A 38 8.17 19.26 -7.57
CA LEU A 38 9.61 19.55 -7.74
C LEU A 38 10.37 18.40 -8.39
N CYS A 39 9.98 17.16 -8.12
CA CYS A 39 10.72 15.97 -8.55
C CYS A 39 9.91 15.05 -9.47
N ASP A 40 8.75 15.51 -9.95
CA ASP A 40 7.80 14.73 -10.75
C ASP A 40 7.40 13.37 -10.13
N ALA A 41 7.49 13.25 -8.80
CA ALA A 41 7.21 12.01 -8.09
C ALA A 41 5.70 11.79 -7.89
N GLU A 42 5.25 10.54 -7.97
CA GLU A 42 3.90 10.14 -7.56
C GLU A 42 3.89 9.78 -6.07
N ILE A 43 3.04 10.46 -5.30
CA ILE A 43 2.99 10.32 -3.84
C ILE A 43 1.55 10.08 -3.40
N GLY A 44 1.34 9.03 -2.60
CA GLY A 44 0.09 8.71 -1.93
C GLY A 44 0.23 8.84 -0.41
N LEU A 45 -0.77 9.40 0.27
CA LEU A 45 -0.85 9.42 1.74
C LEU A 45 -2.23 8.98 2.22
N PHE A 46 -2.25 8.19 3.30
CA PHE A 46 -3.43 7.85 4.08
C PHE A 46 -3.22 8.28 5.53
N ILE A 47 -4.21 8.97 6.09
CA ILE A 47 -4.16 9.45 7.48
C ILE A 47 -5.51 9.15 8.13
N PHE A 48 -5.52 8.19 9.04
CA PHE A 48 -6.65 7.92 9.92
C PHE A 48 -6.50 8.76 11.19
N SER A 49 -7.48 9.63 11.44
CA SER A 49 -7.55 10.33 12.73
C SER A 49 -7.93 9.37 13.85
N ALA A 50 -7.69 9.77 15.10
CA ALA A 50 -8.13 9.03 16.28
C ALA A 50 -9.66 8.84 16.36
N HIS A 51 -10.43 9.61 15.57
CA HIS A 51 -11.88 9.51 15.47
C HIS A 51 -12.34 8.68 14.27
N GLY A 52 -11.44 7.93 13.62
CA GLY A 52 -11.75 7.06 12.48
C GLY A 52 -11.92 7.79 11.15
N LYS A 53 -11.90 9.13 11.12
CA LYS A 53 -11.98 9.88 9.86
C LYS A 53 -10.71 9.68 9.02
N LEU A 54 -10.90 9.25 7.77
CA LEU A 54 -9.87 9.14 6.75
C LEU A 54 -9.61 10.50 6.10
N TYR A 55 -8.32 10.80 5.92
CA TYR A 55 -7.83 11.86 5.05
C TYR A 55 -6.81 11.26 4.11
N GLU A 56 -6.99 11.47 2.82
CA GLU A 56 -6.12 10.91 1.79
C GLU A 56 -5.65 11.99 0.81
N LEU A 57 -4.51 11.72 0.17
CA LEU A 57 -3.95 12.54 -0.91
C LEU A 57 -3.31 11.63 -1.94
N ALA A 58 -3.73 11.74 -3.20
CA ALA A 58 -2.97 11.29 -4.35
C ALA A 58 -2.46 12.53 -5.09
N THR A 59 -1.16 12.64 -5.33
CA THR A 59 -0.61 13.82 -6.01
C THR A 59 -0.79 13.78 -7.53
N LYS A 60 -0.87 12.58 -8.13
CA LYS A 60 -1.27 12.37 -9.53
C LYS A 60 -2.36 11.32 -9.60
N GLY A 61 -3.32 11.51 -10.51
CA GLY A 61 -4.40 10.55 -10.76
C GLY A 61 -5.32 10.32 -9.55
N SER A 62 -5.78 9.07 -9.40
CA SER A 62 -6.64 8.64 -8.32
C SER A 62 -5.88 7.80 -7.28
N MET A 63 -6.42 7.75 -6.06
CA MET A 63 -5.84 6.92 -5.01
C MET A 63 -5.86 5.43 -5.38
N GLN A 64 -6.94 4.98 -6.04
CA GLN A 64 -7.08 3.61 -6.53
C GLN A 64 -5.96 3.26 -7.51
N GLY A 65 -5.64 4.12 -8.48
CA GLY A 65 -4.56 3.88 -9.43
C GLY A 65 -3.19 3.78 -8.76
N LEU A 66 -2.96 4.56 -7.71
CA LEU A 66 -1.70 4.53 -6.96
C LEU A 66 -1.57 3.23 -6.13
N ILE A 67 -2.66 2.77 -5.52
CA ILE A 67 -2.72 1.46 -4.85
C ILE A 67 -2.50 0.33 -5.86
N GLU A 68 -3.15 0.37 -7.01
CA GLU A 68 -2.98 -0.65 -8.06
C GLU A 68 -1.53 -0.70 -8.56
N ARG A 69 -0.90 0.46 -8.79
CA ARG A 69 0.51 0.54 -9.18
C ARG A 69 1.43 -0.03 -8.10
N TYR A 70 1.16 0.29 -6.83
CA TYR A 70 1.88 -0.28 -5.69
C TYR A 70 1.74 -1.80 -5.68
N LEU A 71 0.53 -2.34 -5.73
CA LEU A 71 0.25 -3.78 -5.73
C LEU A 71 0.91 -4.50 -6.92
N LYS A 72 0.90 -3.91 -8.12
CA LYS A 72 1.60 -4.47 -9.28
C LYS A 72 3.11 -4.51 -9.07
N SER A 73 3.66 -3.48 -8.44
CA SER A 73 5.11 -3.38 -8.14
C SER A 73 5.52 -4.34 -7.03
N THR A 74 4.68 -4.56 -6.02
CA THR A 74 4.97 -5.48 -4.90
C THR A 74 4.70 -6.93 -5.24
N LYS A 75 3.68 -7.24 -6.05
CA LYS A 75 3.45 -8.62 -6.53
C LYS A 75 4.61 -9.13 -7.40
N GLY A 76 5.28 -8.24 -8.14
CA GLY A 76 6.53 -8.59 -8.82
C GLY A 76 7.69 -8.90 -7.86
N VAL A 77 7.64 -8.40 -6.62
CA VAL A 77 8.60 -8.69 -5.54
C VAL A 77 8.22 -9.96 -4.79
N GLU A 78 6.93 -10.21 -4.56
CA GLU A 78 6.44 -11.48 -3.99
C GLU A 78 6.76 -12.66 -4.91
N VAL A 79 6.61 -12.52 -6.24
CA VAL A 79 7.06 -13.57 -7.18
C VAL A 79 8.59 -13.75 -7.16
N ALA A 80 9.37 -12.72 -6.84
CA ALA A 80 10.83 -12.86 -6.71
C ALA A 80 11.28 -13.51 -5.38
N GLU A 81 10.48 -13.41 -4.32
CA GLU A 81 10.71 -14.12 -3.04
C GLU A 81 10.08 -15.54 -3.03
N GLU A 82 8.90 -15.73 -3.63
CA GLU A 82 8.25 -17.04 -3.78
C GLU A 82 8.89 -17.91 -4.87
N ALA A 83 9.54 -17.32 -5.89
CA ALA A 83 10.33 -18.07 -6.88
C ALA A 83 11.61 -18.71 -6.30
N LYS A 84 11.91 -18.51 -5.01
CA LYS A 84 12.89 -19.34 -4.31
C LYS A 84 12.31 -20.62 -3.71
N ASP A 85 10.99 -20.79 -3.62
CA ASP A 85 10.40 -21.96 -2.96
C ASP A 85 9.20 -22.62 -3.66
N THR A 86 8.71 -22.12 -4.80
CA THR A 86 7.77 -22.91 -5.61
C THR A 86 7.93 -22.61 -7.10
N GLN A 87 8.51 -23.55 -7.84
CA GLN A 87 8.40 -23.59 -9.29
C GLN A 87 6.93 -23.80 -9.65
N ALA A 88 6.22 -22.72 -10.00
CA ALA A 88 4.90 -22.82 -10.61
C ALA A 88 5.07 -23.44 -12.01
N LEU A 89 4.72 -24.72 -12.14
CA LEU A 89 4.54 -25.38 -13.42
C LEU A 89 3.39 -24.69 -14.19
N ASP A 90 3.47 -24.66 -15.52
CA ASP A 90 2.44 -24.07 -16.37
C ASP A 90 1.08 -24.71 -16.04
N PRO A 91 0.02 -23.93 -15.73
CA PRO A 91 -1.31 -24.46 -15.41
C PRO A 91 -1.83 -25.50 -16.42
N LYS A 92 -1.34 -25.45 -17.67
CA LYS A 92 -1.68 -26.45 -18.70
C LYS A 92 -1.07 -27.82 -18.44
N GLU A 93 0.14 -27.89 -17.90
CA GLU A 93 0.82 -29.15 -17.58
C GLU A 93 0.14 -29.83 -16.39
N GLU A 94 -0.25 -29.06 -15.37
CA GLU A 94 -0.98 -29.55 -14.20
C GLU A 94 -2.36 -30.14 -14.59
N ILE A 95 -3.11 -29.43 -15.45
CA ILE A 95 -4.37 -29.93 -16.01
C ILE A 95 -4.16 -31.24 -16.77
N ASN A 96 -3.05 -31.37 -17.50
CA ASN A 96 -2.79 -32.56 -18.31
C ASN A 96 -2.39 -33.77 -17.45
N MET A 97 -1.62 -33.55 -16.38
CA MET A 97 -1.27 -34.60 -15.42
C MET A 97 -2.50 -35.10 -14.66
N LEU A 98 -3.34 -34.19 -14.17
CA LEU A 98 -4.59 -34.56 -13.48
C LEU A 98 -5.56 -35.32 -14.40
N LYS A 99 -5.63 -34.95 -15.68
CA LYS A 99 -6.41 -35.70 -16.68
C LYS A 99 -5.89 -37.13 -16.87
N ASN A 100 -4.58 -37.32 -16.93
CA ASN A 100 -3.97 -38.64 -17.05
C ASN A 100 -4.21 -39.48 -15.80
N GLU A 101 -4.12 -38.89 -14.61
CA GLU A 101 -4.37 -39.60 -13.35
C GLU A 101 -5.84 -40.04 -13.22
N ILE A 102 -6.79 -39.18 -13.62
CA ILE A 102 -8.21 -39.55 -13.69
C ILE A 102 -8.45 -40.70 -14.67
N ASP A 103 -7.81 -40.68 -15.85
CA ASP A 103 -7.96 -41.74 -16.86
C ASP A 103 -7.42 -43.09 -16.37
N VAL A 104 -6.30 -43.09 -15.64
CA VAL A 104 -5.74 -44.30 -15.02
C VAL A 104 -6.67 -44.86 -13.94
N LEU A 105 -7.23 -43.99 -13.09
CA LEU A 105 -8.16 -44.40 -12.02
C LEU A 105 -9.50 -44.91 -12.58
N GLN A 106 -9.97 -44.34 -13.69
CA GLN A 106 -11.20 -44.78 -14.35
C GLN A 106 -11.03 -46.09 -15.14
N LYS A 107 -9.82 -46.42 -15.59
CA LYS A 107 -9.49 -47.69 -16.25
C LYS A 107 -9.14 -48.83 -15.28
N GLY A 108 -8.97 -48.53 -14.00
CA GLY A 108 -8.73 -49.50 -12.92
C GLY A 108 -9.99 -50.04 -12.23
N LEU A 109 -11.18 -49.67 -12.72
CA LEU A 109 -12.51 -50.20 -12.37
C LEU A 109 -13.11 -50.92 -13.58
#